data_AF-A0ABD3HN61-F1
#
_entry.id   AF-A0ABD3HN61-F1
#
_cell.length_a   1.000
_cell.length_b   1.000
_cell.length_c   1.000
_cell.angle_alpha   90.00
_cell.angle_beta   90.00
_cell.angle_gamma   90.00
#
_symmetry.space_group_name_H-M   'P 1'
#
loop_
_entity.id
_entity.type
_entity.pdbx_description
1 polymer ?
#
loop_
_entity_poly.entity_id
_entity_poly.type
_entity_poly.pdbx_seq_one_letter_code
_entity_poly.pdbx_strand_id
1 'polypeptide(L)'
;MAEVTHGIAVISHGGVRFRVDLEHVKDVSLRKGSRYQFIGELVPDPTYTCDKLKLQARVARNVDGINVDLYEKALQLRRQFERKYLPNNMESSS
;
A
#
# COMPACT_ATOMS: atom_id res chain seq x y z
N MET A 1 -30.69 12.10 5.75
CA MET A 1 -29.77 11.10 5.19
C MET A 1 -28.43 11.80 5.00
N ALA A 2 -27.42 11.48 5.81
CA ALA A 2 -26.11 12.13 5.71
C ALA A 2 -25.20 11.27 4.81
N GLU A 3 -24.76 11.85 3.70
CA GLU A 3 -23.83 11.26 2.75
C GLU A 3 -22.42 11.41 3.32
N VAL A 4 -21.78 10.29 3.68
CA VAL A 4 -20.39 10.30 4.15
C VAL A 4 -19.49 10.30 2.92
N THR A 5 -18.77 11.40 2.71
CA THR A 5 -17.84 11.58 1.61
C THR A 5 -16.66 10.61 1.74
N HIS A 6 -16.48 9.76 0.74
CA HIS A 6 -15.40 8.77 0.62
C HIS A 6 -14.02 9.37 0.91
N GLY A 7 -13.29 8.79 1.87
CA GLY A 7 -11.95 9.24 2.26
C GLY A 7 -10.89 8.74 1.28
N ILE A 8 -10.38 9.61 0.42
CA ILE A 8 -9.18 9.32 -0.38
C ILE A 8 -7.96 9.87 0.35
N ALA A 9 -6.98 9.01 0.64
CA ALA A 9 -5.65 9.42 1.07
C ALA A 9 -4.66 9.40 -0.10
N VAL A 10 -3.63 10.23 0.01
CA VAL A 10 -2.46 10.20 -0.88
C VAL A 10 -1.26 9.90 -0.02
N ILE A 11 -0.59 8.78 -0.30
CA ILE A 11 0.70 8.45 0.32
C ILE A 11 1.83 8.92 -0.59
N SER A 12 2.96 9.26 0.01
CA SER A 12 4.15 9.69 -0.72
C SER A 12 5.40 9.05 -0.12
N HIS A 13 6.23 8.42 -0.95
CA HIS A 13 7.54 7.87 -0.56
C HIS A 13 8.51 8.00 -1.72
N GLY A 14 9.74 8.46 -1.47
CA GLY A 14 10.78 8.56 -2.51
C GLY A 14 10.41 9.41 -3.73
N GLY A 15 9.57 10.44 -3.57
CA GLY A 15 9.10 11.30 -4.66
C GLY A 15 7.92 10.75 -5.48
N VAL A 16 7.51 9.49 -5.24
CA VAL A 16 6.34 8.88 -5.85
C VAL A 16 5.11 9.11 -4.96
N ARG A 17 3.96 9.32 -5.57
CA ARG A 17 2.67 9.47 -4.87
C ARG A 17 1.72 8.37 -5.32
N PHE A 18 0.89 7.89 -4.40
CA PHE A 18 -0.07 6.84 -4.70
C PHE A 18 -1.38 7.06 -3.96
N ARG A 19 -2.51 6.81 -4.63
CA ARG A 19 -3.85 7.02 -4.06
C ARG A 19 -4.31 5.78 -3.32
N VAL A 20 -4.89 6.02 -2.15
CA VAL A 20 -5.46 4.99 -1.29
C VAL A 20 -6.91 5.35 -1.01
N ASP A 21 -7.81 4.48 -1.41
CA ASP A 21 -9.22 4.52 -1.11
C ASP A 21 -9.47 3.86 0.25
N LEU A 22 -10.06 4.63 1.16
CA LEU A 22 -10.27 4.24 2.56
C LEU A 22 -11.72 3.84 2.85
N GLU A 23 -12.57 3.72 1.83
CA GLU A 23 -14.00 3.37 2.00
C GLU A 23 -14.22 2.16 2.91
N HIS A 24 -13.32 1.18 2.87
CA HIS A 24 -13.41 -0.06 3.64
C HIS A 24 -12.55 -0.10 4.90
N VAL A 25 -11.83 0.97 5.21
CA VAL A 25 -10.99 1.06 6.41
C VAL A 25 -11.82 1.60 7.56
N LYS A 26 -12.17 0.73 8.52
CA LYS A 26 -12.90 1.12 9.73
C LYS A 26 -11.93 1.50 10.85
N ASP A 27 -12.35 2.43 11.71
CA ASP A 27 -11.70 2.75 12.99
C ASP A 27 -10.26 3.26 12.92
N VAL A 28 -9.88 3.95 11.83
CA VAL A 28 -8.54 4.53 11.69
C VAL A 28 -8.60 6.05 11.61
N SER A 29 -8.07 6.71 12.64
CA SER A 29 -7.80 8.15 12.62
C SER A 29 -6.48 8.44 11.92
N LEU A 30 -6.55 8.81 10.63
CA LEU A 30 -5.38 9.20 9.85
C LEU A 30 -4.94 10.62 10.21
N ARG A 31 -3.65 10.80 10.48
CA ARG A 31 -3.00 12.07 10.75
C ARG A 31 -2.05 12.43 9.62
N LYS A 32 -2.19 13.63 9.08
CA LYS A 32 -1.28 14.13 8.04
C LYS A 32 0.15 14.20 8.59
N GLY A 33 1.11 13.70 7.83
CA GLY A 33 2.53 13.68 8.22
C GLY A 33 2.96 12.45 9.04
N SER A 34 2.00 11.64 9.52
CA SER A 34 2.30 10.34 10.13
C SER A 34 2.56 9.27 9.06
N ARG A 35 3.25 8.19 9.45
CA ARG A 35 3.50 7.02 8.60
C ARG A 35 2.41 5.98 8.81
N TYR A 36 1.96 5.39 7.71
CA TYR A 36 0.94 4.35 7.71
C TYR A 36 1.35 3.19 6.83
N GLN A 37 1.00 1.99 7.26
CA GLN A 37 1.01 0.79 6.44
C GLN A 37 -0.43 0.49 6.00
N PHE A 38 -0.62 0.35 4.69
CA PHE A 38 -1.90 -0.04 4.10
C PHE A 38 -1.79 -1.44 3.49
N ILE A 39 -2.87 -2.22 3.58
CA ILE A 39 -3.03 -3.50 2.88
C ILE A 39 -4.39 -3.49 2.19
N GLY A 40 -4.42 -3.95 0.95
CA GLY A 40 -5.63 -4.01 0.15
C GLY A 40 -5.35 -4.39 -1.30
N GLU A 41 -6.32 -4.11 -2.17
CA GLU A 41 -6.30 -4.52 -3.57
C GLU A 41 -5.95 -3.35 -4.50
N LEU A 42 -5.16 -3.61 -5.55
CA LEU A 42 -4.93 -2.64 -6.62
C LEU A 42 -6.10 -2.68 -7.60
N VAL A 43 -6.74 -1.54 -7.82
CA VAL A 43 -7.88 -1.41 -8.74
C VAL A 43 -7.67 -0.24 -9.69
N PRO A 44 -8.23 -0.27 -10.92
CA PRO A 44 -8.15 0.85 -11.83
C PRO A 44 -8.71 2.15 -11.23
N ASP A 45 -7.99 3.26 -11.43
CA ASP A 45 -8.45 4.62 -11.12
C ASP A 45 -8.63 5.42 -12.41
N PRO A 46 -9.86 5.50 -12.95
CA PRO A 46 -10.13 6.24 -14.18
C PRO A 46 -10.04 7.76 -13.98
N THR A 47 -9.91 8.24 -12.75
CA THR A 47 -9.94 9.68 -12.41
C THR A 47 -8.55 10.30 -12.27
N TYR A 48 -7.48 9.51 -12.32
CA TYR A 48 -6.11 10.00 -12.10
C TYR A 48 -5.25 9.86 -13.37
N THR A 49 -4.59 10.96 -13.73
CA THR A 49 -3.92 11.12 -15.04
C THR A 49 -2.50 10.56 -15.11
N CYS A 50 -1.86 10.31 -13.97
CA CYS A 50 -0.48 9.81 -13.89
C CYS A 50 -0.42 8.29 -13.70
N ASP A 51 -1.24 7.76 -12.80
CA ASP A 51 -1.29 6.34 -12.45
C ASP A 51 -2.74 5.86 -12.55
N LYS A 52 -3.00 4.92 -13.46
CA LYS A 52 -4.34 4.35 -13.69
C LYS A 52 -4.77 3.38 -12.59
N LEU A 53 -4.13 3.39 -11.43
CA LEU A 53 -4.37 2.46 -10.33
C LEU A 53 -4.50 3.21 -9.00
N LYS A 54 -5.40 2.74 -8.14
CA LYS A 54 -5.51 3.11 -6.73
C LYS A 54 -5.47 1.85 -5.86
N LEU A 55 -5.07 2.00 -4.60
CA LEU A 55 -5.21 0.95 -3.59
C LEU A 55 -6.58 1.05 -2.92
N GLN A 56 -7.42 0.05 -3.05
CA GLN A 56 -8.59 -0.10 -2.19
C GLN A 56 -8.14 -0.73 -0.87
N ALA A 57 -7.94 0.10 0.16
CA ALA A 57 -7.44 -0.37 1.44
C ALA A 57 -8.50 -1.11 2.24
N ARG A 58 -8.10 -2.24 2.83
CA ARG A 58 -8.87 -3.02 3.80
C ARG A 58 -8.33 -2.86 5.21
N VAL A 59 -7.03 -2.63 5.32
CA VAL A 59 -6.33 -2.43 6.59
C VAL A 59 -5.47 -1.17 6.48
N ALA A 60 -5.48 -0.36 7.54
CA ALA A 60 -4.54 0.74 7.72
C ALA A 60 -4.01 0.71 9.16
N ARG A 61 -2.70 0.89 9.33
CA ARG A 61 -2.05 0.92 10.64
C ARG A 61 -1.08 2.09 10.73
N ASN A 62 -1.18 2.89 11.80
CA ASN A 62 -0.16 3.87 12.12
C ASN A 62 1.14 3.15 12.50
N VAL A 63 2.24 3.56 11.89
CA VAL A 63 3.58 2.99 12.12
C VAL A 63 4.57 4.09 12.48
N ASP A 64 4.10 5.12 13.17
CA ASP A 64 4.99 6.15 13.71
C ASP A 64 6.01 5.49 14.66
N GLY A 65 7.28 5.89 14.53
CA GLY A 65 8.39 5.26 15.26
C GLY A 65 9.02 4.06 14.57
N ILE A 66 8.50 3.58 13.42
CA ILE A 66 9.19 2.56 12.64
C ILE A 66 10.54 3.08 12.11
N ASN A 67 11.58 2.28 12.24
CA ASN A 67 12.86 2.53 11.58
C ASN A 67 12.75 2.09 10.10
N VAL A 68 12.60 3.06 9.21
CA VAL A 68 12.36 2.83 7.77
C VAL A 68 13.55 2.13 7.12
N ASP A 69 14.78 2.50 7.45
CA ASP A 69 15.99 1.89 6.87
C ASP A 69 16.08 0.40 7.22
N LEU A 70 15.76 0.04 8.47
CA LEU A 70 15.73 -1.35 8.90
C LEU A 70 14.60 -2.13 8.24
N TYR A 71 13.43 -1.52 8.10
CA TYR A 71 12.29 -2.12 7.40
C TYR A 71 12.62 -2.44 5.94
N GLU A 72 13.24 -1.51 5.22
CA GLU A 72 13.68 -1.72 3.84
C GLU A 72 14.73 -2.82 3.72
N LYS A 73 15.73 -2.85 4.60
CA LYS A 73 16.74 -3.93 4.65
C LYS A 73 16.10 -5.30 4.92
N ALA A 74 15.18 -5.38 5.87
CA ALA A 74 14.47 -6.62 6.18
C ALA A 74 13.64 -7.13 4.99
N LEU A 75 12.96 -6.23 4.28
CA LEU A 75 12.25 -6.55 3.03
C LEU A 75 13.18 -7.07 1.94
N GLN A 76 14.35 -6.45 1.76
CA GLN A 76 15.34 -6.88 0.78
C GLN A 76 15.86 -8.28 1.09
N LEU A 77 16.23 -8.56 2.34
CA LEU A 77 16.68 -9.87 2.80
C LEU A 77 15.60 -10.94 2.58
N ARG A 78 14.35 -10.64 2.93
CA ARG A 78 13.21 -11.54 2.70
C ARG A 78 13.06 -11.88 1.22
N ARG A 79 13.07 -10.88 0.32
CA ARG A 79 12.97 -11.10 -1.13
C ARG A 79 14.14 -11.90 -1.69
N GLN A 80 15.36 -11.68 -1.18
CA GLN A 80 16.54 -12.48 -1.56
C GLN A 80 16.38 -13.95 -1.14
N PHE A 81 15.90 -14.18 0.07
CA PHE A 81 15.60 -15.52 0.57
C PHE A 81 14.53 -16.20 -0.28
N GLU A 82 13.40 -15.54 -0.53
CA GLU A 82 12.30 -16.03 -1.36
C GLU A 82 12.80 -16.43 -2.76
N ARG A 83 13.60 -15.58 -3.43
CA ARG A 83 14.18 -15.91 -4.75
C ARG A 83 15.13 -17.10 -4.74
N LYS A 84 15.85 -17.33 -3.63
CA LYS A 84 16.85 -18.39 -3.54
C LYS A 84 16.24 -19.76 -3.21
N TYR A 85 15.12 -19.77 -2.48
CA TYR A 85 14.60 -20.99 -1.88
C TYR A 85 13.16 -21.34 -2.26
N LEU A 86 12.38 -20.40 -2.84
CA LEU A 86 11.07 -20.74 -3.40
C LEU A 86 11.24 -21.12 -4.88
N PRO A 87 10.74 -22.29 -5.31
CA PRO A 87 10.76 -22.64 -6.72
C PRO A 87 9.93 -21.64 -7.53
N ASN A 88 10.48 -21.16 -8.66
CA ASN A 88 9.70 -20.41 -9.64
C ASN A 88 8.67 -21.36 -10.25
N ASN A 89 7.41 -21.31 -9.80
CA ASN A 89 6.30 -22.04 -10.44
C ASN A 89 5.88 -21.43 -11.80
N MET A 90 6.83 -20.94 -12.60
CA MET A 90 6.59 -20.40 -13.95
C MET A 90 7.37 -21.17 -15.03
N GLU A 91 7.39 -22.50 -14.97
CA GLU A 91 7.72 -23.35 -16.12
C GLU A 91 6.74 -24.52 -16.18
N SER A 92 5.53 -24.28 -16.69
CA SER A 92 4.60 -25.32 -17.18
C SER A 92 3.43 -24.65 -17.88
N SER A 93 3.68 -24.15 -19.08
CA SER A 93 2.68 -23.93 -20.14
C SER A 93 3.47 -23.75 -21.44
N SER A 94 3.95 -24.88 -21.96
CA SER A 94 4.28 -25.05 -23.38
C SER A 94 3.10 -25.72 -24.06
#